data_AF-A0A948TL59-F1
#
_entry.id   AF-A0A948TL59-F1
#
_cell.length_a   1.000
_cell.length_b   1.000
_cell.length_c   1.000
_cell.angle_alpha   90.00
_cell.angle_beta   90.00
_cell.angle_gamma   90.00
#
_symmetry.space_group_name_H-M   'P 1'
#
loop_
_entity.id
_entity.type
_entity.pdbx_description
1 polymer ?
#
loop_
_entity_poly.entity_id
_entity_poly.type
_entity_poly.pdbx_seq_one_letter_code
_entity_poly.pdbx_strand_id
1 'polypeptide(L)'
;MRKYRFLLGAVLCALCFVSCTDSSKYVNALPDDAAAVVAVNLEQMAAKSGVDEKTAASFAEALKGEIQGADELVDRIAKDPSESGLDLKDKVYLFASPSGSLAGLLARVSDSGKVGRMLELLKQQQVCEEPVESDGCTWTVAGASLVAYTDAAFLIVAEPGRSDARTLQHRVSMLLRQGDGEGFAAGADFGRLKDAAEDVAALLSLDLLPRTYVAPLTMGVSAELNLTNVKCLATLNFEEGKAVLEAEPLIADKLMAEMLEKQRKASGRVKGTYLDLFPANTGVWMTGNMDGGKIFDLLCENPTVRQQFESSMMPVDFKLIFNSIKGDMALAVPNPAESGSFIAYADVTNRDFLQTFEDLKPLLALTGGTMTLKNNGADEYEFRMTDGSVINLPPGNASFWFGVKDGRFYLTNDRSLVGRRVPGLTLRDCEWGGRVKGKMFYLAVSVKDLAAKTAFASGMARVAPVLQLSDYVTVESADGKKVRMEWVMKDRKKNVLRQFTAF
;
A
#
# COMPACT_ATOMS: atom_id res chain seq x y z
N MET A 1 -33.85 40.90 -52.49
CA MET A 1 -32.97 39.77 -52.88
C MET A 1 -31.56 40.32 -53.00
N ARG A 2 -30.50 39.80 -52.41
CA ARG A 2 -30.23 38.58 -51.65
C ARG A 2 -28.78 38.87 -51.21
N LYS A 3 -28.47 39.09 -49.93
CA LYS A 3 -28.23 38.05 -48.91
C LYS A 3 -27.68 36.78 -49.57
N TYR A 4 -26.54 36.27 -49.11
CA TYR A 4 -25.79 35.09 -49.61
C TYR A 4 -24.59 35.35 -50.54
N ARG A 5 -23.69 36.29 -50.20
CA ARG A 5 -22.27 36.20 -50.63
C ARG A 5 -21.24 36.24 -49.49
N PHE A 6 -21.69 36.31 -48.23
CA PHE A 6 -20.82 36.20 -47.05
C PHE A 6 -20.89 34.82 -46.35
N LEU A 7 -21.66 33.88 -46.90
CA LEU A 7 -21.90 32.56 -46.28
C LEU A 7 -21.11 31.40 -46.92
N LEU A 8 -20.18 31.67 -47.85
CA LEU A 8 -19.19 30.68 -48.29
C LEU A 8 -17.78 30.91 -47.70
N GLY A 9 -17.50 32.09 -47.14
CA GLY A 9 -16.23 32.38 -46.45
C GLY A 9 -16.22 31.95 -44.98
N ALA A 10 -17.37 31.95 -44.31
CA ALA A 10 -17.49 31.54 -42.90
C ALA A 10 -17.59 30.01 -42.70
N VAL A 11 -17.96 29.26 -43.75
CA VAL A 11 -18.05 27.79 -43.69
C VAL A 11 -16.69 27.13 -43.99
N LEU A 12 -15.78 27.81 -44.70
CA LEU A 12 -14.41 27.32 -44.90
C LEU A 12 -13.44 27.68 -43.75
N CYS A 13 -13.68 28.76 -43.00
CA CYS A 13 -12.94 29.03 -41.75
C CYS A 13 -13.43 28.16 -40.57
N ALA A 14 -14.64 27.57 -40.66
CA ALA A 14 -15.12 26.59 -39.67
C ALA A 14 -14.57 25.17 -39.89
N LEU A 15 -13.87 24.92 -41.00
CA LEU A 15 -13.16 23.66 -41.27
C LEU A 15 -11.69 23.68 -40.84
N CYS A 16 -11.23 24.74 -40.17
CA CYS A 16 -9.87 24.84 -39.61
C CYS A 16 -9.80 24.80 -38.07
N PHE A 17 -10.90 24.51 -37.37
CA PHE A 17 -10.87 24.10 -35.96
C PHE A 17 -11.73 22.84 -35.71
N VAL A 18 -11.69 21.88 -36.64
CA VAL A 18 -11.62 20.50 -36.15
C VAL A 18 -10.22 20.38 -35.57
N SER A 19 -10.05 20.88 -34.34
CA SER A 19 -8.99 20.37 -33.48
C SER A 19 -9.28 18.88 -33.44
N CYS A 20 -8.53 18.10 -34.20
CA CYS A 20 -8.19 16.77 -33.77
C CYS A 20 -7.50 17.02 -32.42
N THR A 21 -8.29 17.09 -31.36
CA THR A 21 -7.78 17.01 -30.00
C THR A 21 -7.13 15.64 -29.98
N ASP A 22 -5.80 15.61 -30.14
CA ASP A 22 -5.01 14.42 -29.90
C ASP A 22 -5.56 13.80 -28.63
N SER A 23 -6.04 12.57 -28.74
CA SER A 23 -6.77 11.87 -27.67
C SER A 23 -5.95 11.75 -26.39
N SER A 24 -4.64 12.02 -26.44
CA SER A 24 -3.71 12.07 -25.31
C SER A 24 -3.64 13.43 -24.57
N LYS A 25 -4.18 14.53 -25.08
CA LYS A 25 -3.92 15.88 -24.51
C LYS A 25 -4.50 16.10 -23.11
N TYR A 26 -5.54 15.37 -22.73
CA TYR A 26 -6.17 15.55 -21.41
C TYR A 26 -5.20 15.26 -20.27
N VAL A 27 -4.23 14.36 -20.45
CA VAL A 27 -3.26 13.97 -19.41
C VAL A 27 -2.27 15.09 -19.06
N ASN A 28 -2.16 16.11 -19.91
CA ASN A 28 -1.32 17.29 -19.62
C ASN A 28 -1.85 18.06 -18.41
N ALA A 29 -3.15 17.93 -18.07
CA ALA A 29 -3.75 18.54 -16.89
C ALA A 29 -3.36 17.88 -15.55
N LEU A 30 -2.52 16.83 -15.58
CA LEU A 30 -1.91 16.29 -14.37
C LEU A 30 -0.89 17.30 -13.80
N PRO A 31 -0.97 17.67 -12.51
CA PRO A 31 -0.01 18.58 -11.89
C PRO A 31 1.42 18.06 -12.03
N ASP A 32 2.35 18.92 -12.44
CA ASP A 32 3.77 18.62 -12.56
C ASP A 32 4.41 18.19 -11.22
N ASP A 33 3.90 18.74 -10.13
CA ASP A 33 4.32 18.47 -8.76
C ASP A 33 3.64 17.25 -8.11
N ALA A 34 2.88 16.44 -8.86
CA ALA A 34 2.17 15.29 -8.29
C ALA A 34 3.15 14.29 -7.63
N ALA A 35 2.98 14.09 -6.33
CA ALA A 35 3.69 13.08 -5.54
C ALA A 35 3.08 11.68 -5.71
N ALA A 36 1.84 11.59 -6.17
CA ALA A 36 1.23 10.35 -6.61
C ALA A 36 0.40 10.55 -7.86
N VAL A 37 0.52 9.61 -8.80
CA VAL A 37 -0.37 9.49 -9.96
C VAL A 37 -0.74 8.02 -10.13
N VAL A 38 -2.04 7.74 -10.10
CA VAL A 38 -2.63 6.41 -10.23
C VAL A 38 -3.46 6.38 -11.49
N ALA A 39 -3.10 5.54 -12.45
CA ALA A 39 -3.86 5.28 -13.65
C ALA A 39 -4.75 4.05 -13.46
N VAL A 40 -6.04 4.18 -13.78
CA VAL A 40 -7.07 3.16 -13.59
C VAL A 40 -7.69 2.80 -14.94
N ASN A 41 -7.65 1.53 -15.31
CA ASN A 41 -8.29 1.00 -16.52
C ASN A 41 -9.71 0.51 -16.19
N LEU A 42 -10.67 1.42 -16.24
CA LEU A 42 -12.06 1.11 -15.91
C LEU A 42 -12.69 0.11 -16.88
N GLU A 43 -12.35 0.17 -18.18
CA GLU A 43 -12.87 -0.77 -19.19
C GLU A 43 -12.43 -2.21 -18.88
N GLN A 44 -11.14 -2.42 -18.60
CA GLN A 44 -10.61 -3.74 -18.26
C GLN A 44 -11.18 -4.28 -16.95
N MET A 45 -11.30 -3.41 -15.93
CA MET A 45 -11.93 -3.78 -14.66
C MET A 45 -13.41 -4.15 -14.83
N ALA A 46 -14.17 -3.40 -15.62
CA ALA A 46 -15.57 -3.70 -15.93
C ALA A 46 -15.71 -5.03 -16.68
N ALA A 47 -14.82 -5.32 -17.64
CA ALA A 47 -14.81 -6.61 -18.33
C ALA A 47 -14.54 -7.78 -17.37
N LYS A 48 -13.65 -7.60 -16.40
CA LYS A 48 -13.26 -8.63 -15.41
C LYS A 48 -14.28 -8.83 -14.29
N SER A 49 -15.02 -7.79 -13.91
CA SER A 49 -16.07 -7.91 -12.89
C SER A 49 -17.27 -8.73 -13.37
N GLY A 50 -17.40 -8.94 -14.69
CA GLY A 50 -18.48 -9.72 -15.27
C GLY A 50 -19.83 -9.06 -15.03
N VAL A 51 -19.88 -7.72 -15.15
CA VAL A 51 -21.09 -6.90 -14.96
C VAL A 51 -22.26 -7.52 -15.72
N ASP A 52 -23.19 -8.09 -14.96
CA ASP A 52 -24.54 -8.41 -15.43
C ASP A 52 -25.52 -7.35 -14.90
N GLU A 53 -26.79 -7.40 -15.35
CA GLU A 53 -27.81 -6.41 -14.95
C GLU A 53 -27.96 -6.30 -13.44
N LYS A 54 -27.87 -7.42 -12.72
CA LYS A 54 -27.98 -7.45 -11.25
C LYS A 54 -26.79 -6.76 -10.60
N THR A 55 -25.60 -7.04 -11.09
CA THR A 55 -24.33 -6.49 -10.61
C THR A 55 -24.24 -4.98 -10.87
N ALA A 56 -24.68 -4.54 -12.04
CA ALA A 56 -24.77 -3.12 -12.38
C ALA A 56 -25.72 -2.37 -11.44
N ALA A 57 -26.87 -2.97 -11.11
CA ALA A 57 -27.83 -2.40 -10.18
C ALA A 57 -27.25 -2.28 -8.76
N SER A 58 -26.59 -3.32 -8.22
CA SER A 58 -25.93 -3.26 -6.92
C SER A 58 -24.85 -2.16 -6.87
N PHE A 59 -24.07 -2.02 -7.94
CA PHE A 59 -23.04 -0.97 -8.03
C PHE A 59 -23.66 0.43 -8.11
N ALA A 60 -24.74 0.60 -8.86
CA ALA A 60 -25.49 1.84 -8.92
C ALA A 60 -26.02 2.22 -7.53
N GLU A 61 -26.66 1.30 -6.81
CA GLU A 61 -27.15 1.56 -5.45
C GLU A 61 -26.03 1.93 -4.48
N ALA A 62 -24.87 1.27 -4.57
CA ALA A 62 -23.69 1.64 -3.79
C ALA A 62 -23.22 3.08 -4.11
N LEU A 63 -23.17 3.45 -5.39
CA LEU A 63 -22.80 4.81 -5.82
C LEU A 63 -23.79 5.87 -5.32
N LYS A 64 -25.10 5.58 -5.30
CA LYS A 64 -26.12 6.50 -4.73
C LYS A 64 -25.89 6.74 -3.24
N GLY A 65 -25.50 5.70 -2.51
CA GLY A 65 -25.13 5.82 -1.09
C GLY A 65 -23.92 6.71 -0.85
N GLU A 66 -22.96 6.71 -1.77
CA GLU A 66 -21.73 7.53 -1.67
C GLU A 66 -21.94 8.97 -2.19
N ILE A 67 -22.72 9.16 -3.25
CA ILE A 67 -23.01 10.47 -3.85
C ILE A 67 -24.44 10.89 -3.51
N GLN A 68 -24.62 11.37 -2.28
CA GLN A 68 -25.94 11.78 -1.79
C GLN A 68 -26.60 12.80 -2.73
N GLY A 69 -27.83 12.49 -3.16
CA GLY A 69 -28.65 13.36 -4.01
C GLY A 69 -28.47 13.12 -5.52
N ALA A 70 -27.50 12.32 -5.97
CA ALA A 70 -27.23 12.10 -7.39
C ALA A 70 -27.98 10.89 -8.01
N ASP A 71 -29.06 10.42 -7.39
CA ASP A 71 -29.73 9.15 -7.74
C ASP A 71 -30.09 9.02 -9.23
N GLU A 72 -30.73 10.05 -9.79
CA GLU A 72 -31.10 10.10 -11.21
C GLU A 72 -29.88 10.04 -12.12
N LEU A 73 -28.81 10.76 -11.78
CA LEU A 73 -27.57 10.72 -12.54
C LEU A 73 -26.96 9.32 -12.51
N VAL A 74 -26.88 8.71 -11.33
CA VAL A 74 -26.32 7.38 -11.15
C VAL A 74 -27.10 6.35 -11.96
N ASP A 75 -28.44 6.40 -11.94
CA ASP A 75 -29.28 5.52 -12.75
C ASP A 75 -29.09 5.71 -14.27
N ARG A 76 -28.87 6.95 -14.70
CA ARG A 76 -28.63 7.28 -16.11
C ARG A 76 -27.28 6.75 -16.59
N ILE A 77 -26.22 7.00 -15.82
CA ILE A 77 -24.86 6.52 -16.13
C ILE A 77 -24.79 5.00 -16.04
N ALA A 78 -25.46 4.37 -15.08
CA ALA A 78 -25.47 2.91 -14.95
C ALA A 78 -26.11 2.21 -16.16
N LYS A 79 -27.13 2.83 -16.77
CA LYS A 79 -27.77 2.33 -18.00
C LYS A 79 -26.94 2.61 -19.25
N ASP A 80 -26.39 3.81 -19.35
CA ASP A 80 -25.54 4.23 -20.46
C ASP A 80 -24.40 5.11 -19.94
N PRO A 81 -23.21 4.53 -19.71
CA PRO A 81 -22.05 5.28 -19.22
C PRO A 81 -21.64 6.44 -20.12
N SER A 82 -21.98 6.38 -21.42
CA SER A 82 -21.68 7.45 -22.37
C SER A 82 -22.47 8.73 -22.10
N GLU A 83 -23.54 8.67 -21.31
CA GLU A 83 -24.34 9.84 -20.92
C GLU A 83 -23.58 10.79 -19.97
N SER A 84 -22.50 10.33 -19.35
CA SER A 84 -21.58 11.19 -18.59
C SER A 84 -20.84 12.19 -19.46
N GLY A 85 -20.66 11.90 -20.76
CA GLY A 85 -19.78 12.65 -21.66
C GLY A 85 -18.28 12.40 -21.44
N LEU A 86 -17.92 11.44 -20.59
CA LEU A 86 -16.55 11.02 -20.33
C LEU A 86 -16.19 9.82 -21.21
N ASP A 87 -14.91 9.70 -21.61
CA ASP A 87 -14.39 8.46 -22.18
C ASP A 87 -13.81 7.57 -21.08
N LEU A 88 -14.52 6.50 -20.76
CA LEU A 88 -14.11 5.52 -19.74
C LEU A 88 -13.28 4.35 -20.32
N LYS A 89 -13.02 4.35 -21.64
CA LYS A 89 -12.08 3.41 -22.28
C LYS A 89 -10.65 3.85 -22.10
N ASP A 90 -10.43 5.17 -22.08
CA ASP A 90 -9.15 5.73 -21.68
C ASP A 90 -8.97 5.66 -20.17
N LYS A 91 -7.72 5.68 -19.72
CA LYS A 91 -7.38 5.61 -18.31
C LYS A 91 -7.90 6.84 -17.56
N VAL A 92 -8.53 6.59 -16.42
CA VAL A 92 -8.82 7.64 -15.43
C VAL A 92 -7.62 7.78 -14.52
N TYR A 93 -7.20 9.01 -14.26
CA TYR A 93 -6.05 9.30 -13.41
C TYR A 93 -6.52 9.89 -12.08
N LEU A 94 -6.05 9.31 -10.98
CA LEU A 94 -6.10 9.93 -9.66
C LEU A 94 -4.73 10.52 -9.36
N PHE A 95 -4.68 11.67 -8.70
CA PHE A 95 -3.40 12.27 -8.33
C PHE A 95 -3.45 12.90 -6.95
N ALA A 96 -2.27 13.03 -6.34
CA ALA A 96 -2.09 13.80 -5.12
C ALA A 96 -0.78 14.58 -5.13
N SER A 97 -0.82 15.82 -4.64
CA SER A 97 0.37 16.65 -4.38
C SER A 97 1.10 16.18 -3.11
N PRO A 98 2.33 16.66 -2.84
CA PRO A 98 3.11 16.25 -1.67
C PRO A 98 2.32 16.42 -0.37
N SER A 99 2.53 15.48 0.56
CA SER A 99 1.80 15.37 1.83
C SER A 99 0.26 15.26 1.69
N GLY A 100 -0.27 14.96 0.49
CA GLY A 100 -1.70 14.90 0.23
C GLY A 100 -2.40 16.26 0.32
N SER A 101 -1.65 17.35 0.15
CA SER A 101 -2.18 18.72 0.24
C SER A 101 -3.24 19.03 -0.82
N LEU A 102 -3.17 18.38 -1.98
CA LEU A 102 -4.18 18.43 -3.02
C LEU A 102 -4.42 17.01 -3.50
N ALA A 103 -5.66 16.67 -3.82
CA ALA A 103 -5.99 15.43 -4.50
C ALA A 103 -6.98 15.70 -5.63
N GLY A 104 -6.96 14.88 -6.66
CA GLY A 104 -7.90 15.03 -7.75
C GLY A 104 -8.07 13.80 -8.62
N LEU A 105 -9.05 13.91 -9.51
CA LEU A 105 -9.40 12.95 -10.54
C LEU A 105 -9.40 13.65 -11.89
N LEU A 106 -8.81 13.00 -12.89
CA LEU A 106 -8.76 13.46 -14.26
C LEU A 106 -9.28 12.36 -15.18
N ALA A 107 -10.25 12.71 -16.01
CA ALA A 107 -10.81 11.84 -17.05
C ALA A 107 -10.86 12.56 -18.39
N ARG A 108 -10.86 11.80 -19.48
CA ARG A 108 -11.01 12.36 -20.82
C ARG A 108 -12.46 12.71 -21.09
N VAL A 109 -12.69 13.85 -21.73
CA VAL A 109 -14.01 14.24 -22.23
C VAL A 109 -14.18 13.68 -23.65
N SER A 110 -15.29 13.00 -23.88
CA SER A 110 -15.74 12.56 -25.21
C SER A 110 -16.80 13.49 -25.81
N ASP A 111 -17.64 14.10 -24.97
CA ASP A 111 -18.68 15.05 -25.36
C ASP A 111 -18.90 16.07 -24.23
N SER A 112 -18.37 17.29 -24.41
CA SER A 112 -18.50 18.39 -23.44
C SER A 112 -19.95 18.85 -23.24
N GLY A 113 -20.80 18.70 -24.25
CA GLY A 113 -22.22 18.97 -24.15
C GLY A 113 -22.94 17.99 -23.22
N LYS A 114 -22.56 16.71 -23.23
CA LYS A 114 -23.04 15.71 -22.26
C LYS A 114 -22.53 16.00 -20.85
N VAL A 115 -21.26 16.37 -20.70
CA VAL A 115 -20.71 16.80 -19.41
C VAL A 115 -21.48 17.99 -18.85
N GLY A 116 -21.76 19.01 -19.67
CA GLY A 116 -22.59 20.15 -19.28
C GLY A 116 -23.99 19.72 -18.80
N ARG A 117 -24.67 18.84 -19.54
CA ARG A 117 -25.99 18.29 -19.12
C ARG A 117 -25.92 17.50 -17.82
N MET A 118 -24.85 16.73 -17.60
CA MET A 118 -24.61 16.03 -16.34
C MET A 118 -24.48 17.00 -15.17
N LEU A 119 -23.69 18.07 -15.32
CA LEU A 119 -23.53 19.08 -14.25
C LEU A 119 -24.83 19.86 -13.99
N GLU A 120 -25.62 20.16 -15.03
CA GLU A 120 -26.93 20.79 -14.83
C GLU A 120 -27.91 19.89 -14.08
N LEU A 121 -27.88 18.57 -14.32
CA LEU A 121 -28.66 17.61 -13.54
C LEU A 121 -28.21 17.61 -12.07
N LEU A 122 -26.90 17.57 -11.81
CA LEU A 122 -26.35 17.63 -10.45
C LEU A 122 -26.71 18.91 -9.72
N LYS A 123 -26.73 20.05 -10.41
CA LYS A 123 -27.21 21.32 -9.86
C LYS A 123 -28.70 21.26 -9.51
N GLN A 124 -29.54 20.71 -10.39
CA GLN A 124 -30.98 20.53 -10.09
C GLN A 124 -31.19 19.64 -8.86
N GLN A 125 -30.30 18.66 -8.68
CA GLN A 125 -30.23 17.78 -7.52
C GLN A 125 -29.53 18.39 -6.29
N GLN A 126 -29.12 19.67 -6.35
CA GLN A 126 -28.41 20.38 -5.28
C GLN A 126 -27.06 19.77 -4.85
N VAL A 127 -26.45 18.97 -5.73
CA VAL A 127 -25.14 18.34 -5.50
C VAL A 127 -24.00 19.31 -5.81
N CYS A 128 -24.18 20.18 -6.80
CA CYS A 128 -23.23 21.25 -7.15
C CYS A 128 -23.93 22.59 -7.35
N GLU A 129 -23.13 23.65 -7.39
CA GLU A 129 -23.60 25.00 -7.71
C GLU A 129 -23.81 25.20 -9.22
N GLU A 130 -24.24 26.41 -9.60
CA GLU A 130 -24.32 26.83 -11.00
C GLU A 130 -22.97 26.67 -11.71
N PRO A 131 -22.91 25.96 -12.85
CA PRO A 131 -21.72 25.94 -13.69
C PRO A 131 -21.40 27.34 -14.23
N VAL A 132 -20.15 27.76 -14.09
CA VAL A 132 -19.65 29.06 -14.54
C VAL A 132 -18.57 28.84 -15.59
N GLU A 133 -18.74 29.46 -16.75
CA GLU A 133 -17.70 29.52 -17.78
C GLU A 133 -16.75 30.68 -17.47
N SER A 134 -15.48 30.36 -17.23
CA SER A 134 -14.43 31.34 -17.02
C SER A 134 -13.09 30.73 -17.39
N ASP A 135 -12.17 31.58 -17.87
CA ASP A 135 -10.81 31.16 -18.13
C ASP A 135 -10.66 29.96 -19.09
N GLY A 136 -11.57 29.83 -20.07
CA GLY A 136 -11.49 28.78 -21.09
C GLY A 136 -11.84 27.38 -20.57
N CYS A 137 -12.50 27.30 -19.41
CA CYS A 137 -13.11 26.09 -18.89
C CYS A 137 -14.47 26.43 -18.27
N THR A 138 -15.29 25.41 -18.05
CA THR A 138 -16.52 25.53 -17.25
C THR A 138 -16.29 24.82 -15.93
N TRP A 139 -16.61 25.47 -14.81
CA TRP A 139 -16.41 24.91 -13.47
C TRP A 139 -17.62 25.11 -12.57
N THR A 140 -17.75 24.26 -11.55
CA THR A 140 -18.73 24.36 -10.47
C THR A 140 -18.13 23.89 -9.15
N VAL A 141 -18.71 24.30 -8.03
CA VAL A 141 -18.36 23.79 -6.70
C VAL A 141 -19.31 22.66 -6.34
N ALA A 142 -18.76 21.51 -5.93
CA ALA A 142 -19.49 20.36 -5.45
C ALA A 142 -18.97 19.99 -4.05
N GLY A 143 -19.66 20.47 -3.00
CA GLY A 143 -19.20 20.34 -1.62
C GLY A 143 -17.82 20.98 -1.41
N ALA A 144 -16.85 20.18 -0.97
CA ALA A 144 -15.47 20.63 -0.74
C ALA A 144 -14.55 20.52 -1.99
N SER A 145 -15.12 20.19 -3.15
CA SER A 145 -14.37 19.99 -4.40
C SER A 145 -14.73 21.04 -5.44
N LEU A 146 -13.76 21.37 -6.30
CA LEU A 146 -14.00 22.10 -7.55
C LEU A 146 -14.04 21.09 -8.69
N VAL A 147 -15.12 21.12 -9.47
CA VAL A 147 -15.29 20.31 -10.68
C VAL A 147 -15.15 21.24 -11.87
N ALA A 148 -14.30 20.91 -12.83
CA ALA A 148 -14.10 21.71 -14.03
C ALA A 148 -13.90 20.84 -15.27
N TYR A 149 -14.26 21.36 -16.44
CA TYR A 149 -14.05 20.67 -17.70
C TYR A 149 -13.77 21.60 -18.88
N THR A 150 -13.14 21.03 -19.89
CA THR A 150 -12.95 21.57 -21.24
C THR A 150 -13.50 20.56 -22.26
N ASP A 151 -13.32 20.82 -23.56
CA ASP A 151 -13.64 19.83 -24.59
C ASP A 151 -12.77 18.56 -24.53
N ALA A 152 -11.63 18.60 -23.81
CA ALA A 152 -10.68 17.49 -23.75
C ALA A 152 -10.61 16.81 -22.38
N ALA A 153 -10.76 17.55 -21.28
CA ALA A 153 -10.46 17.07 -19.94
C ALA A 153 -11.58 17.39 -18.95
N PHE A 154 -11.88 16.45 -18.06
CA PHE A 154 -12.77 16.60 -16.91
C PHE A 154 -11.93 16.38 -15.64
N LEU A 155 -11.96 17.36 -14.75
CA LEU A 155 -11.07 17.46 -13.61
C LEU A 155 -11.87 17.75 -12.34
N ILE A 156 -11.69 16.91 -11.32
CA ILE A 156 -12.17 17.17 -9.96
C ILE A 156 -10.95 17.40 -9.08
N VAL A 157 -10.95 18.47 -8.29
CA VAL A 157 -9.86 18.79 -7.38
C VAL A 157 -10.41 19.15 -6.00
N ALA A 158 -9.79 18.62 -4.96
CA ALA A 158 -10.07 18.94 -3.58
C ALA A 158 -8.77 19.22 -2.81
N GLU A 159 -8.84 20.12 -1.85
CA GLU A 159 -7.76 20.43 -0.91
C GLU A 159 -8.24 20.03 0.50
N PRO A 160 -7.74 18.91 1.06
CA PRO A 160 -8.19 18.43 2.35
C PRO A 160 -8.03 19.49 3.45
N GLY A 161 -9.10 19.76 4.19
CA GLY A 161 -9.13 20.77 5.27
C GLY A 161 -9.45 22.19 4.82
N ARG A 162 -9.61 22.44 3.52
CA ARG A 162 -10.10 23.73 3.00
C ARG A 162 -11.62 23.79 3.00
N SER A 163 -12.18 24.95 3.36
CA SER A 163 -13.64 25.17 3.44
C SER A 163 -14.27 25.73 2.17
N ASP A 164 -13.52 26.46 1.35
CA ASP A 164 -14.02 27.07 0.11
C ASP A 164 -13.24 26.60 -1.13
N ALA A 165 -13.86 25.71 -1.90
CA ALA A 165 -13.29 25.15 -3.12
C ALA A 165 -13.14 26.19 -4.25
N ARG A 166 -13.85 27.33 -4.22
CA ARG A 166 -13.75 28.38 -5.26
C ARG A 166 -12.34 28.94 -5.39
N THR A 167 -11.59 28.95 -4.29
CA THR A 167 -10.19 29.39 -4.27
C THR A 167 -9.27 28.54 -5.16
N LEU A 168 -9.71 27.35 -5.57
CA LEU A 168 -8.97 26.47 -6.50
C LEU A 168 -9.16 26.85 -7.97
N GLN A 169 -10.08 27.77 -8.32
CA GLN A 169 -10.42 28.11 -9.70
C GLN A 169 -9.21 28.44 -10.56
N HIS A 170 -8.34 29.34 -10.08
CA HIS A 170 -7.15 29.73 -10.82
C HIS A 170 -6.18 28.56 -11.04
N ARG A 171 -5.98 27.71 -10.01
CA ARG A 171 -5.11 26.53 -10.13
C ARG A 171 -5.69 25.53 -11.14
N VAL A 172 -6.98 25.24 -11.05
CA VAL A 172 -7.67 24.30 -11.93
C VAL A 172 -7.70 24.78 -13.39
N SER A 173 -7.94 26.07 -13.63
CA SER A 173 -7.89 26.61 -14.98
C SER A 173 -6.48 26.58 -15.57
N MET A 174 -5.44 26.78 -14.75
CA MET A 174 -4.05 26.60 -15.19
C MET A 174 -3.74 25.15 -15.55
N LEU A 175 -4.17 24.18 -14.75
CA LEU A 175 -3.98 22.74 -15.06
C LEU A 175 -4.66 22.37 -16.39
N LEU A 176 -5.91 22.78 -16.59
CA LEU A 176 -6.67 22.48 -17.81
C LEU A 176 -6.12 23.14 -19.09
N ARG A 177 -5.24 24.14 -18.96
CA ARG A 177 -4.59 24.84 -20.08
C ARG A 177 -3.21 24.29 -20.44
N GLN A 178 -2.71 23.31 -19.68
CA GLN A 178 -1.38 22.74 -19.91
C GLN A 178 -1.26 22.13 -21.30
N GLY A 179 -0.19 22.49 -22.00
CA GLY A 179 0.15 22.04 -23.34
C GLY A 179 1.08 20.82 -23.35
N ASP A 180 1.47 20.41 -24.56
CA ASP A 180 2.43 19.32 -24.74
C ASP A 180 3.79 19.71 -24.15
N GLY A 181 4.37 18.84 -23.32
CA GLY A 181 5.61 19.12 -22.60
C GLY A 181 5.43 19.82 -21.24
N GLU A 182 4.19 20.05 -20.82
CA GLU A 182 3.85 20.53 -19.48
C GLU A 182 3.20 19.43 -18.62
N GLY A 183 3.11 19.68 -17.31
CA GLY A 183 2.46 18.77 -16.37
C GLY A 183 3.24 17.49 -16.10
N PHE A 184 2.65 16.60 -15.32
CA PHE A 184 3.27 15.31 -14.98
C PHE A 184 3.53 14.44 -16.22
N ALA A 185 2.66 14.57 -17.23
CA ALA A 185 2.74 13.78 -18.47
C ALA A 185 4.03 14.01 -19.26
N ALA A 186 4.69 15.17 -19.07
CA ALA A 186 5.98 15.47 -19.66
C ALA A 186 7.16 14.73 -18.99
N GLY A 187 6.95 14.21 -17.77
CA GLY A 187 7.97 13.51 -17.00
C GLY A 187 8.33 12.14 -17.59
N ALA A 188 9.60 11.74 -17.44
CA ALA A 188 10.11 10.46 -17.95
C ALA A 188 9.38 9.23 -17.37
N ASP A 189 8.78 9.34 -16.19
CA ASP A 189 8.08 8.24 -15.52
C ASP A 189 6.63 8.06 -16.01
N PHE A 190 6.02 9.06 -16.68
CA PHE A 190 4.62 8.97 -17.10
C PHE A 190 4.38 7.84 -18.10
N GLY A 191 5.35 7.56 -18.98
CA GLY A 191 5.29 6.44 -19.92
C GLY A 191 5.01 5.10 -19.23
N ARG A 192 5.54 4.90 -18.01
CA ARG A 192 5.31 3.69 -17.20
C ARG A 192 3.84 3.51 -16.83
N LEU A 193 3.12 4.60 -16.55
CA LEU A 193 1.69 4.58 -16.23
C LEU A 193 0.84 4.44 -17.49
N LYS A 194 1.20 5.17 -18.54
CA LYS A 194 0.50 5.16 -19.83
C LYS A 194 0.54 3.76 -20.45
N ASP A 195 1.69 3.11 -20.42
CA ASP A 195 1.92 1.82 -21.10
C ASP A 195 1.61 0.59 -20.21
N ALA A 196 1.28 0.78 -18.93
CA ALA A 196 0.90 -0.31 -18.04
C ALA A 196 -0.33 -1.08 -18.57
N ALA A 197 -0.27 -2.41 -18.55
CA ALA A 197 -1.32 -3.30 -19.04
C ALA A 197 -2.22 -3.86 -17.92
N GLU A 198 -1.81 -3.63 -16.67
CA GLU A 198 -2.53 -3.97 -15.46
C GLU A 198 -3.74 -3.06 -15.23
N ASP A 199 -4.69 -3.54 -14.44
CA ASP A 199 -5.95 -2.82 -14.16
C ASP A 199 -5.71 -1.47 -13.50
N VAL A 200 -4.70 -1.40 -12.63
CA VAL A 200 -4.27 -0.17 -11.97
C VAL A 200 -2.75 -0.10 -11.97
N ALA A 201 -2.21 1.08 -12.25
CA ALA A 201 -0.80 1.40 -12.10
C ALA A 201 -0.62 2.70 -11.34
N ALA A 202 0.33 2.76 -10.40
CA ALA A 202 0.57 3.90 -9.55
C ALA A 202 2.06 4.24 -9.51
N LEU A 203 2.38 5.52 -9.71
CA LEU A 203 3.68 6.07 -9.39
C LEU A 203 3.53 6.85 -8.08
N LEU A 204 4.27 6.45 -7.07
CA LEU A 204 4.21 7.00 -5.72
C LEU A 204 5.58 7.52 -5.32
N SER A 205 5.66 8.76 -4.89
CA SER A 205 6.87 9.38 -4.36
C SER A 205 6.83 9.40 -2.83
N LEU A 206 7.99 9.30 -2.19
CA LEU A 206 8.07 9.20 -0.73
C LEU A 206 7.60 10.48 -0.01
N ASP A 207 7.63 11.63 -0.69
CA ASP A 207 7.10 12.92 -0.18
C ASP A 207 5.57 13.03 -0.19
N LEU A 208 4.85 12.03 -0.73
CA LEU A 208 3.43 11.85 -0.47
C LEU A 208 3.16 11.65 1.03
N LEU A 209 4.05 10.94 1.72
CA LEU A 209 3.84 10.58 3.12
C LEU A 209 4.21 11.71 4.08
N PRO A 210 3.43 11.93 5.16
CA PRO A 210 3.83 12.84 6.22
C PRO A 210 5.21 12.50 6.80
N ARG A 211 5.99 13.53 7.16
CA ARG A 211 7.36 13.36 7.68
C ARG A 211 7.45 12.41 8.88
N THR A 212 6.43 12.35 9.72
CA THR A 212 6.36 11.41 10.86
C THR A 212 6.47 9.95 10.44
N TYR A 213 5.93 9.59 9.27
CA TYR A 213 6.03 8.23 8.71
C TYR A 213 7.31 8.03 7.91
N VAL A 214 7.85 9.08 7.29
CA VAL A 214 9.08 9.03 6.48
C VAL A 214 10.34 8.98 7.36
N ALA A 215 10.35 9.67 8.50
CA ALA A 215 11.54 9.79 9.35
C ALA A 215 12.10 8.43 9.82
N PRO A 216 11.27 7.45 10.26
CA PRO A 216 11.78 6.11 10.56
C PRO A 216 12.33 5.36 9.34
N LEU A 217 11.75 5.56 8.15
CA LEU A 217 12.16 4.88 6.91
C LEU A 217 13.49 5.41 6.35
N THR A 218 13.82 6.65 6.68
CA THR A 218 15.02 7.35 6.21
C THR A 218 16.09 7.45 7.30
N MET A 219 15.85 6.81 8.45
CA MET A 219 16.79 6.78 9.57
C MET A 219 18.08 6.06 9.17
N GLY A 220 19.21 6.76 9.21
CA GLY A 220 20.51 6.24 8.76
C GLY A 220 20.89 6.59 7.33
N VAL A 221 20.02 7.28 6.60
CA VAL A 221 20.31 7.91 5.32
C VAL A 221 20.76 9.36 5.56
N SER A 222 21.47 9.95 4.59
CA SER A 222 21.80 11.38 4.62
C SER A 222 20.57 12.26 4.84
N ALA A 223 20.72 13.30 5.68
CA ALA A 223 19.71 14.35 5.85
C ALA A 223 19.42 15.13 4.55
N GLU A 224 20.30 15.01 3.55
CA GLU A 224 20.16 15.62 2.23
C GLU A 224 19.31 14.78 1.25
N LEU A 225 18.72 13.67 1.70
CA LEU A 225 17.88 12.82 0.86
C LEU A 225 16.72 13.62 0.25
N ASN A 226 16.70 13.70 -1.08
CA ASN A 226 15.56 14.23 -1.79
C ASN A 226 14.47 13.14 -1.93
N LEU A 227 13.39 13.30 -1.18
CA LEU A 227 12.28 12.34 -1.16
C LEU A 227 11.60 12.17 -2.52
N THR A 228 11.66 13.17 -3.40
CA THR A 228 11.12 13.09 -4.78
C THR A 228 11.90 12.13 -5.69
N ASN A 229 13.14 11.78 -5.31
CA ASN A 229 13.98 10.82 -6.01
C ASN A 229 13.82 9.37 -5.51
N VAL A 230 12.95 9.17 -4.51
CA VAL A 230 12.59 7.87 -3.96
C VAL A 230 11.15 7.60 -4.34
N LYS A 231 10.98 6.92 -5.48
CA LYS A 231 9.66 6.58 -6.01
C LYS A 231 9.41 5.08 -5.94
N CYS A 232 8.16 4.69 -6.15
CA CYS A 232 7.71 3.32 -6.28
C CYS A 232 6.71 3.25 -7.45
N LEU A 233 6.94 2.33 -8.38
CA LEU A 233 5.93 1.91 -9.34
C LEU A 233 5.19 0.71 -8.75
N ALA A 234 3.89 0.83 -8.52
CA ALA A 234 3.04 -0.26 -8.10
C ALA A 234 2.00 -0.58 -9.17
N THR A 235 1.84 -1.85 -9.53
CA THR A 235 0.79 -2.32 -10.44
C THR A 235 -0.12 -3.30 -9.70
N LEU A 236 -1.41 -3.29 -10.03
CA LEU A 236 -2.42 -4.16 -9.45
C LEU A 236 -3.26 -4.77 -10.57
N ASN A 237 -3.38 -6.10 -10.54
CA ASN A 237 -4.16 -6.88 -11.48
C ASN A 237 -5.16 -7.78 -10.74
N PHE A 238 -6.42 -7.74 -11.14
CA PHE A 238 -7.47 -8.61 -10.63
C PHE A 238 -7.59 -9.84 -11.52
N GLU A 239 -7.20 -11.00 -11.00
CA GLU A 239 -7.19 -12.29 -11.68
C GLU A 239 -8.29 -13.21 -11.14
N GLU A 240 -8.43 -14.40 -11.74
CA GLU A 240 -9.26 -15.46 -11.18
C GLU A 240 -8.68 -15.90 -9.82
N GLY A 241 -9.50 -15.80 -8.77
CA GLY A 241 -9.16 -16.25 -7.43
C GLY A 241 -8.15 -15.40 -6.66
N LYS A 242 -7.52 -14.39 -7.26
CA LYS A 242 -6.53 -13.54 -6.58
C LYS A 242 -6.36 -12.16 -7.20
N ALA A 243 -5.97 -11.20 -6.38
CA ALA A 243 -5.45 -9.91 -6.82
C ALA A 243 -3.93 -9.88 -6.61
N VAL A 244 -3.19 -9.48 -7.64
CA VAL A 244 -1.73 -9.46 -7.62
C VAL A 244 -1.26 -8.01 -7.65
N LEU A 245 -0.54 -7.59 -6.62
CA LEU A 245 0.14 -6.31 -6.55
C LEU A 245 1.64 -6.53 -6.70
N GLU A 246 2.27 -5.84 -7.65
CA GLU A 246 3.72 -5.81 -7.80
C GLU A 246 4.23 -4.39 -7.58
N ALA A 247 5.24 -4.24 -6.73
CA ALA A 247 5.84 -2.96 -6.40
C ALA A 247 7.35 -2.99 -6.68
N GLU A 248 7.81 -1.99 -7.41
CA GLU A 248 9.20 -1.78 -7.79
C GLU A 248 9.67 -0.40 -7.32
N PRO A 249 10.67 -0.32 -6.45
CA PRO A 249 11.27 0.94 -6.05
C PRO A 249 12.06 1.52 -7.23
N LEU A 250 11.80 2.78 -7.54
CA LEU A 250 12.48 3.58 -8.54
C LEU A 250 13.35 4.60 -7.81
N ILE A 251 14.58 4.18 -7.51
CA ILE A 251 15.52 4.95 -6.70
C ILE A 251 16.53 5.63 -7.60
N ALA A 252 16.38 6.93 -7.81
CA ALA A 252 17.36 7.75 -8.52
C ALA A 252 18.47 8.26 -7.58
N ASP A 253 18.22 8.26 -6.27
CA ASP A 253 19.18 8.70 -5.26
C ASP A 253 20.30 7.67 -5.05
N LYS A 254 21.56 8.09 -5.23
CA LYS A 254 22.72 7.20 -5.17
C LYS A 254 22.96 6.64 -3.77
N LEU A 255 22.76 7.44 -2.71
CA LEU A 255 22.99 7.02 -1.34
C LEU A 255 21.98 5.96 -0.91
N MET A 256 20.70 6.16 -1.26
CA MET A 256 19.67 5.15 -1.04
C MET A 256 19.93 3.88 -1.83
N ALA A 257 20.33 3.99 -3.10
CA ALA A 257 20.65 2.84 -3.93
C ALA A 257 21.81 2.01 -3.34
N GLU A 258 22.87 2.67 -2.86
CA GLU A 258 23.99 2.00 -2.18
C GLU A 258 23.57 1.34 -0.86
N MET A 259 22.76 2.01 -0.05
CA MET A 259 22.26 1.45 1.22
C MET A 259 21.42 0.20 0.97
N LEU A 260 20.46 0.24 0.03
CA LEU A 260 19.62 -0.90 -0.31
C LEU A 260 20.45 -2.08 -0.83
N GLU A 261 21.50 -1.80 -1.62
CA GLU A 261 22.42 -2.84 -2.09
C GLU A 261 23.25 -3.45 -0.96
N LYS A 262 23.69 -2.66 0.04
CA LYS A 262 24.34 -3.19 1.25
C LYS A 262 23.39 -4.08 2.05
N GLN A 263 22.15 -3.63 2.29
CA GLN A 263 21.11 -4.44 2.96
C GLN A 263 20.90 -5.77 2.23
N ARG A 264 20.82 -5.73 0.89
CA ARG A 264 20.64 -6.92 0.05
C ARG A 264 21.82 -7.90 0.17
N LYS A 265 23.05 -7.41 0.32
CA LYS A 265 24.27 -8.25 0.52
C LYS A 265 24.42 -8.80 1.94
N ALA A 266 23.75 -8.18 2.92
CA ALA A 266 23.66 -8.66 4.30
C ALA A 266 22.55 -9.71 4.47
N SER A 267 21.62 -9.79 3.53
CA SER A 267 20.57 -10.81 3.46
C SER A 267 20.93 -11.95 2.49
N GLY A 268 20.30 -13.10 2.66
CA GLY A 268 20.47 -14.28 1.82
C GLY A 268 19.14 -14.85 1.34
N ARG A 269 19.22 -16.01 0.69
CA ARG A 269 18.03 -16.72 0.21
C ARG A 269 17.55 -17.71 1.26
N VAL A 270 16.25 -17.67 1.55
CA VAL A 270 15.56 -18.56 2.46
C VAL A 270 15.71 -20.01 2.01
N LYS A 271 16.14 -20.88 2.93
CA LYS A 271 16.25 -22.33 2.70
C LYS A 271 14.90 -23.02 2.90
N GLY A 272 14.03 -22.45 3.74
CA GLY A 272 12.70 -22.97 4.06
C GLY A 272 12.71 -24.01 5.18
N THR A 273 13.67 -23.91 6.10
CA THR A 273 13.88 -24.85 7.22
C THR A 273 12.77 -24.81 8.27
N TYR A 274 12.06 -23.67 8.36
CA TYR A 274 11.03 -23.44 9.37
C TYR A 274 9.62 -23.84 8.95
N LEU A 275 9.38 -24.17 7.67
CA LEU A 275 8.03 -24.47 7.17
C LEU A 275 7.37 -25.67 7.87
N ASP A 276 8.17 -26.64 8.30
CA ASP A 276 7.68 -27.87 8.93
C ASP A 276 7.39 -27.69 10.43
N LEU A 277 7.81 -26.58 11.04
CA LEU A 277 7.62 -26.32 12.48
C LEU A 277 6.25 -25.75 12.82
N PHE A 278 5.50 -25.32 11.81
CA PHE A 278 4.27 -24.57 11.99
C PHE A 278 3.11 -25.27 11.28
N PRO A 279 1.94 -25.38 11.95
CA PRO A 279 0.72 -25.87 11.30
C PRO A 279 0.33 -25.04 10.08
N ALA A 280 -0.31 -25.67 9.09
CA ALA A 280 -0.80 -25.00 7.88
C ALA A 280 -1.75 -23.80 8.14
N ASN A 281 -2.45 -23.82 9.28
CA ASN A 281 -3.39 -22.76 9.68
C ASN A 281 -2.76 -21.69 10.59
N THR A 282 -1.43 -21.50 10.55
CA THR A 282 -0.77 -20.42 11.32
C THR A 282 -1.27 -19.06 10.83
N GLY A 283 -1.74 -18.21 11.74
CA GLY A 283 -2.35 -16.92 11.46
C GLY A 283 -1.44 -15.95 10.71
N VAL A 284 -0.27 -15.65 11.25
CA VAL A 284 0.77 -14.84 10.58
C VAL A 284 2.09 -15.59 10.63
N TRP A 285 2.77 -15.68 9.50
CA TRP A 285 4.09 -16.27 9.41
C TRP A 285 4.96 -15.47 8.45
N MET A 286 6.17 -15.13 8.88
CA MET A 286 7.15 -14.48 8.02
C MET A 286 8.53 -15.10 8.20
N THR A 287 9.34 -15.01 7.15
CA THR A 287 10.72 -15.49 7.13
C THR A 287 11.61 -14.60 6.28
N GLY A 288 12.88 -14.61 6.64
CA GLY A 288 13.96 -14.05 5.84
C GLY A 288 15.23 -14.85 6.10
N ASN A 289 16.28 -14.55 5.37
CA ASN A 289 17.60 -15.12 5.63
C ASN A 289 18.59 -13.97 5.76
N MET A 290 19.38 -13.96 6.84
CA MET A 290 20.32 -12.87 7.08
C MET A 290 21.62 -13.32 7.72
N ASP A 291 22.64 -12.49 7.50
CA ASP A 291 23.89 -12.48 8.22
C ASP A 291 23.81 -11.38 9.29
N GLY A 292 23.56 -11.77 10.54
CA GLY A 292 23.34 -10.80 11.62
C GLY A 292 24.56 -9.92 11.88
N GLY A 293 25.79 -10.44 11.70
CA GLY A 293 27.01 -9.65 11.80
C GLY A 293 27.10 -8.52 10.77
N LYS A 294 26.78 -8.82 9.50
CA LYS A 294 26.72 -7.78 8.44
C LYS A 294 25.61 -6.77 8.69
N ILE A 295 24.46 -7.21 9.20
CA ILE A 295 23.36 -6.31 9.58
C ILE A 295 23.79 -5.40 10.74
N PHE A 296 24.47 -5.93 11.75
CA PHE A 296 25.00 -5.14 12.86
C PHE A 296 25.99 -4.08 12.37
N ASP A 297 26.96 -4.46 11.53
CA ASP A 297 27.93 -3.52 10.96
C ASP A 297 27.23 -2.42 10.15
N LEU A 298 26.21 -2.78 9.36
CA LEU A 298 25.41 -1.83 8.60
C LEU A 298 24.62 -0.86 9.49
N LEU A 299 23.98 -1.36 10.55
CA LEU A 299 23.28 -0.54 11.54
C LEU A 299 24.24 0.45 12.21
N CYS A 300 25.45 -0.01 12.54
CA CYS A 300 26.50 0.81 13.13
C CYS A 300 27.13 1.82 12.14
N GLU A 301 26.83 1.80 10.84
CA GLU A 301 27.21 2.90 9.94
C GLU A 301 26.51 4.20 10.34
N ASN A 302 25.32 4.12 10.95
CA ASN A 302 24.64 5.27 11.56
C ASN A 302 25.29 5.60 12.92
N PRO A 303 25.88 6.80 13.11
CA PRO A 303 26.53 7.17 14.36
C PRO A 303 25.60 7.16 15.58
N THR A 304 24.33 7.54 15.42
CA THR A 304 23.34 7.54 16.51
C THR A 304 23.03 6.11 16.96
N VAL A 305 22.85 5.19 16.00
CA VAL A 305 22.60 3.77 16.32
C VAL A 305 23.84 3.13 16.95
N ARG A 306 25.03 3.42 16.41
CA ARG A 306 26.30 2.98 17.00
C ARG A 306 26.43 3.44 18.45
N GLN A 307 26.21 4.73 18.70
CA GLN A 307 26.27 5.30 20.04
C GLN A 307 25.24 4.63 20.97
N GLN A 308 24.02 4.36 20.51
CA GLN A 308 23.01 3.65 21.31
C GLN A 308 23.45 2.25 21.73
N PHE A 309 24.12 1.50 20.85
CA PHE A 309 24.67 0.20 21.22
C PHE A 309 25.87 0.33 22.17
N GLU A 310 26.76 1.28 21.94
CA GLU A 310 27.96 1.51 22.76
C GLU A 310 27.63 2.06 24.16
N SER A 311 26.60 2.90 24.27
CA SER A 311 26.19 3.57 25.52
C SER A 311 24.95 2.95 26.15
N SER A 312 24.55 1.75 25.73
CA SER A 312 23.37 1.08 26.28
C SER A 312 23.55 0.81 27.77
N MET A 313 22.53 1.13 28.57
CA MET A 313 22.48 0.77 29.99
C MET A 313 22.24 -0.73 30.21
N MET A 314 21.89 -1.47 29.15
CA MET A 314 21.77 -2.92 29.20
C MET A 314 23.16 -3.55 29.00
N PRO A 315 23.72 -4.25 30.01
CA PRO A 315 25.01 -4.92 29.90
C PRO A 315 24.88 -6.20 29.05
N VAL A 316 24.61 -6.05 27.77
CA VAL A 316 24.44 -7.14 26.81
C VAL A 316 25.34 -6.87 25.61
N ASP A 317 26.10 -7.88 25.19
CA ASP A 317 26.91 -7.80 23.97
C ASP A 317 26.03 -8.01 22.73
N PHE A 318 25.47 -6.91 22.23
CA PHE A 318 24.68 -6.91 21.01
C PHE A 318 25.46 -7.49 19.84
N LYS A 319 26.75 -7.13 19.68
CA LYS A 319 27.57 -7.60 18.57
C LYS A 319 27.71 -9.12 18.58
N LEU A 320 27.90 -9.71 19.76
CA LEU A 320 27.97 -11.16 19.94
C LEU A 320 26.64 -11.85 19.56
N ILE A 321 25.49 -11.29 19.99
CA ILE A 321 24.16 -11.80 19.63
C ILE A 321 23.97 -11.76 18.10
N PHE A 322 24.20 -10.60 17.48
CA PHE A 322 24.03 -10.44 16.03
C PHE A 322 24.97 -11.36 15.24
N ASN A 323 26.24 -11.48 15.64
CA ASN A 323 27.20 -12.34 14.97
C ASN A 323 26.84 -13.84 15.05
N SER A 324 26.08 -14.24 16.07
CA SER A 324 25.64 -15.63 16.20
C SER A 324 24.65 -16.03 15.09
N ILE A 325 23.85 -15.09 14.59
CA ILE A 325 22.77 -15.32 13.62
C ILE A 325 23.35 -15.47 12.22
N LYS A 326 23.18 -16.66 11.62
CA LYS A 326 23.62 -16.96 10.25
C LYS A 326 22.65 -17.93 9.58
N GLY A 327 21.65 -17.42 8.88
CA GLY A 327 20.75 -18.26 8.10
C GLY A 327 19.32 -17.79 8.14
N ASP A 328 18.40 -18.76 8.09
CA ASP A 328 16.98 -18.47 8.08
C ASP A 328 16.56 -17.92 9.45
N MET A 329 15.61 -17.00 9.43
CA MET A 329 14.85 -16.56 10.58
C MET A 329 13.37 -16.70 10.26
N ALA A 330 12.56 -16.96 11.28
CA ALA A 330 11.11 -17.01 11.13
C ALA A 330 10.43 -16.35 12.33
N LEU A 331 9.31 -15.67 12.08
CA LEU A 331 8.41 -15.19 13.12
C LEU A 331 7.01 -15.73 12.81
N ALA A 332 6.38 -16.33 13.81
CA ALA A 332 5.03 -16.84 13.72
C ALA A 332 4.16 -16.26 14.83
N VAL A 333 2.95 -15.86 14.48
CA VAL A 333 1.85 -15.56 15.40
C VAL A 333 0.73 -16.54 15.06
N PRO A 334 0.64 -17.69 15.77
CA PRO A 334 -0.28 -18.75 15.40
C PRO A 334 -1.75 -18.31 15.44
N ASN A 335 -2.17 -17.65 16.52
CA ASN A 335 -3.57 -17.24 16.73
C ASN A 335 -3.63 -15.75 17.11
N PRO A 336 -3.44 -14.83 16.15
CA PRO A 336 -3.33 -13.39 16.42
C PRO A 336 -4.59 -12.80 17.05
N ALA A 337 -5.78 -13.33 16.71
CA ALA A 337 -7.05 -12.84 17.23
C ALA A 337 -7.43 -13.37 18.62
N GLU A 338 -6.68 -14.35 19.18
CA GLU A 338 -7.07 -15.04 20.42
C GLU A 338 -6.06 -14.89 21.55
N SER A 339 -4.77 -15.07 21.26
CA SER A 339 -3.76 -15.26 22.31
C SER A 339 -2.68 -14.18 22.32
N GLY A 340 -2.47 -13.48 21.20
CA GLY A 340 -1.30 -12.62 21.00
C GLY A 340 0.04 -13.37 21.15
N SER A 341 0.02 -14.71 21.16
CA SER A 341 1.22 -15.51 21.34
C SER A 341 2.05 -15.52 20.06
N PHE A 342 3.35 -15.37 20.20
CA PHE A 342 4.29 -15.39 19.08
C PHE A 342 5.49 -16.28 19.39
N ILE A 343 6.15 -16.77 18.36
CA ILE A 343 7.47 -17.38 18.46
C ILE A 343 8.34 -16.93 17.30
N ALA A 344 9.53 -16.47 17.62
CA ALA A 344 10.59 -16.18 16.67
C ALA A 344 11.66 -17.28 16.74
N TYR A 345 12.21 -17.65 15.58
CA TYR A 345 13.35 -18.54 15.44
C TYR A 345 14.45 -17.89 14.60
N ALA A 346 15.69 -18.24 14.89
CA ALA A 346 16.85 -17.87 14.08
C ALA A 346 17.89 -18.99 14.04
N ASP A 347 18.45 -19.26 12.86
CA ASP A 347 19.63 -20.12 12.72
C ASP A 347 20.83 -19.45 13.39
N VAL A 348 21.44 -20.13 14.37
CA VAL A 348 22.63 -19.63 15.07
C VAL A 348 23.81 -20.57 14.91
N THR A 349 25.01 -19.99 14.90
CA THR A 349 26.28 -20.74 14.74
C THR A 349 26.79 -21.34 16.04
N ASN A 350 26.41 -20.77 17.16
CA ASN A 350 26.78 -21.18 18.52
C ASN A 350 25.72 -20.72 19.51
N ARG A 351 25.92 -21.02 20.80
CA ARG A 351 25.04 -20.61 21.90
C ARG A 351 25.74 -19.71 22.93
N ASP A 352 27.00 -19.37 22.70
CA ASP A 352 27.87 -18.71 23.68
C ASP A 352 27.34 -17.31 24.00
N PHE A 353 26.68 -16.67 23.03
CA PHE A 353 25.99 -15.40 23.22
C PHE A 353 24.94 -15.42 24.32
N LEU A 354 24.34 -16.57 24.66
CA LEU A 354 23.35 -16.65 25.74
C LEU A 354 23.92 -16.22 27.10
N GLN A 355 25.23 -16.41 27.31
CA GLN A 355 25.87 -16.05 28.58
C GLN A 355 25.85 -14.54 28.84
N THR A 356 25.79 -13.70 27.80
CA THR A 356 25.72 -12.25 28.00
C THR A 356 24.47 -11.81 28.76
N PHE A 357 23.39 -12.61 28.74
CA PHE A 357 22.17 -12.27 29.46
C PHE A 357 22.33 -12.45 30.99
N GLU A 358 23.33 -13.21 31.46
CA GLU A 358 23.64 -13.33 32.89
C GLU A 358 24.02 -11.97 33.48
N ASP A 359 24.66 -11.11 32.70
CA ASP A 359 25.06 -9.76 33.10
C ASP A 359 23.86 -8.82 33.35
N LEU A 360 22.66 -9.20 32.91
CA LEU A 360 21.42 -8.48 33.26
C LEU A 360 21.01 -8.70 34.71
N LYS A 361 21.42 -9.81 35.36
CA LYS A 361 20.92 -10.17 36.70
C LYS A 361 21.17 -9.10 37.77
N PRO A 362 22.36 -8.47 37.87
CA PRO A 362 22.58 -7.38 38.83
C PRO A 362 21.65 -6.19 38.60
N LEU A 363 21.40 -5.81 37.34
CA LEU A 363 20.51 -4.70 36.99
C LEU A 363 19.05 -5.05 37.34
N LEU A 364 18.61 -6.27 37.03
CA LEU A 364 17.26 -6.72 37.35
C LEU A 364 17.02 -6.86 38.85
N ALA A 365 18.05 -7.19 39.64
CA ALA A 365 17.96 -7.22 41.10
C ALA A 365 17.59 -5.84 41.70
N LEU A 366 18.02 -4.73 41.06
CA LEU A 366 17.66 -3.37 41.48
C LEU A 366 16.17 -3.06 41.33
N THR A 367 15.44 -3.84 40.53
CA THR A 367 13.99 -3.66 40.34
C THR A 367 13.15 -4.19 41.50
N GLY A 368 13.78 -4.73 42.55
CA GLY A 368 13.05 -5.25 43.73
C GLY A 368 12.13 -6.43 43.41
N GLY A 369 12.40 -7.17 42.32
CA GLY A 369 11.61 -8.31 41.88
C GLY A 369 10.50 -7.98 40.88
N THR A 370 10.33 -6.70 40.50
CA THR A 370 9.41 -6.31 39.42
C THR A 370 9.81 -6.92 38.08
N MET A 371 11.11 -7.08 37.83
CA MET A 371 11.65 -7.83 36.70
C MET A 371 12.67 -8.86 37.17
N THR A 372 12.61 -10.06 36.60
CA THR A 372 13.54 -11.15 36.94
C THR A 372 13.97 -11.91 35.71
N LEU A 373 15.22 -12.37 35.71
CA LEU A 373 15.74 -13.30 34.71
C LEU A 373 16.06 -14.62 35.39
N LYS A 374 15.29 -15.64 35.06
CA LYS A 374 15.49 -17.00 35.55
C LYS A 374 16.21 -17.81 34.49
N ASN A 375 17.28 -18.48 34.91
CA ASN A 375 17.94 -19.48 34.09
C ASN A 375 17.29 -20.85 34.37
N ASN A 376 16.74 -21.51 33.34
CA ASN A 376 16.02 -22.78 33.40
C ASN A 376 16.85 -23.97 32.87
N GLY A 377 18.17 -23.81 32.66
CA GLY A 377 19.05 -24.90 32.22
C GLY A 377 20.39 -24.40 31.67
N ALA A 378 21.01 -25.15 30.77
CA ALA A 378 22.20 -24.64 30.07
C ALA A 378 21.85 -23.67 28.93
N ASP A 379 20.62 -23.78 28.39
CA ASP A 379 20.25 -23.22 27.09
C ASP A 379 18.90 -22.50 27.08
N GLU A 380 18.24 -22.30 28.23
CA GLU A 380 16.92 -21.67 28.32
C GLU A 380 16.88 -20.62 29.43
N TYR A 381 16.38 -19.44 29.09
CA TYR A 381 16.11 -18.33 29.98
C TYR A 381 14.63 -17.97 29.96
N GLU A 382 14.16 -17.46 31.09
CA GLU A 382 12.83 -16.94 31.29
C GLU A 382 12.92 -15.54 31.91
N PHE A 383 12.53 -14.53 31.15
CA PHE A 383 12.40 -13.16 31.62
C PHE A 383 10.97 -12.91 32.08
N ARG A 384 10.77 -12.54 33.34
CA ARG A 384 9.45 -12.25 33.93
C ARG A 384 9.37 -10.80 34.36
N MET A 385 8.18 -10.22 34.22
CA MET A 385 7.84 -8.95 34.84
C MET A 385 6.45 -9.00 35.45
N THR A 386 6.25 -8.23 36.54
CA THR A 386 4.96 -8.16 37.25
C THR A 386 3.98 -7.18 36.62
N ASP A 387 4.48 -6.27 35.77
CA ASP A 387 3.64 -5.37 35.00
C ASP A 387 4.30 -5.08 33.65
N GLY A 388 3.63 -5.43 32.55
CA GLY A 388 4.09 -5.17 31.18
C GLY A 388 4.10 -3.69 30.79
N SER A 389 3.35 -2.84 31.49
CA SER A 389 3.23 -1.41 31.16
C SER A 389 4.58 -0.67 31.20
N VAL A 390 5.51 -1.14 32.04
CA VAL A 390 6.87 -0.61 32.20
C VAL A 390 7.73 -0.67 30.93
N ILE A 391 7.35 -1.49 29.96
CA ILE A 391 7.99 -1.59 28.63
C ILE A 391 6.97 -1.42 27.49
N ASN A 392 5.90 -0.65 27.73
CA ASN A 392 4.83 -0.39 26.77
C ASN A 392 4.08 -1.64 26.29
N LEU A 393 4.01 -2.70 27.11
CA LEU A 393 3.12 -3.85 26.89
C LEU A 393 1.80 -3.66 27.66
N PRO A 394 0.76 -4.44 27.35
CA PRO A 394 -0.47 -4.43 28.14
C PRO A 394 -0.20 -4.65 29.64
N PRO A 395 -0.96 -3.99 30.54
CA PRO A 395 -0.76 -4.12 31.98
C PRO A 395 -0.89 -5.56 32.48
N GLY A 396 -0.09 -5.89 33.49
CA GLY A 396 -0.11 -7.20 34.16
C GLY A 396 1.12 -8.06 33.91
N ASN A 397 1.13 -9.26 34.49
CA ASN A 397 2.29 -10.15 34.44
C ASN A 397 2.62 -10.54 32.99
N ALA A 398 3.88 -10.40 32.61
CA ALA A 398 4.39 -10.87 31.31
C ALA A 398 5.60 -11.77 31.51
N SER A 399 5.76 -12.74 30.61
CA SER A 399 6.89 -13.67 30.61
C SER A 399 7.34 -13.95 29.18
N PHE A 400 8.65 -14.01 29.00
CA PHE A 400 9.30 -14.31 27.73
C PHE A 400 10.32 -15.43 27.95
N TRP A 401 10.26 -16.43 27.09
CA TRP A 401 11.21 -17.54 27.05
C TRP A 401 12.09 -17.39 25.83
N PHE A 402 13.40 -17.53 26.04
CA PHE A 402 14.36 -17.53 24.96
C PHE A 402 15.53 -18.47 25.27
N GLY A 403 16.19 -18.93 24.23
CA GLY A 403 17.20 -19.97 24.39
C GLY A 403 17.66 -20.53 23.06
N VAL A 404 18.49 -21.57 23.09
CA VAL A 404 18.94 -22.28 21.90
C VAL A 404 18.50 -23.74 21.99
N LYS A 405 17.78 -24.22 20.98
CA LYS A 405 17.35 -25.61 20.86
C LYS A 405 17.58 -26.10 19.45
N ASP A 406 18.22 -27.26 19.30
CA ASP A 406 18.52 -27.88 18.00
C ASP A 406 19.27 -26.93 17.04
N GLY A 407 20.21 -26.12 17.57
CA GLY A 407 20.98 -25.13 16.79
C GLY A 407 20.20 -23.88 16.39
N ARG A 408 19.01 -23.65 16.97
CA ARG A 408 18.13 -22.52 16.67
C ARG A 408 17.91 -21.69 17.92
N PHE A 409 18.17 -20.39 17.82
CA PHE A 409 17.69 -19.46 18.83
C PHE A 409 16.16 -19.35 18.73
N TYR A 410 15.48 -19.27 19.87
CA TYR A 410 14.06 -18.95 19.92
C TYR A 410 13.77 -17.83 20.91
N LEU A 411 12.69 -17.09 20.66
CA LEU A 411 12.10 -16.11 21.57
C LEU A 411 10.59 -16.19 21.48
N THR A 412 9.89 -16.32 22.61
CA THR A 412 8.42 -16.45 22.64
C THR A 412 7.84 -15.92 23.95
N ASN A 413 6.59 -15.49 23.92
CA ASN A 413 5.76 -15.24 25.11
C ASN A 413 4.86 -16.43 25.49
N ASP A 414 5.02 -17.58 24.84
CA ASP A 414 4.33 -18.82 25.17
C ASP A 414 5.30 -20.01 25.03
N ARG A 415 5.78 -20.50 26.17
CA ARG A 415 6.72 -21.64 26.24
C ARG A 415 6.17 -22.90 25.54
N SER A 416 4.86 -23.07 25.46
CA SER A 416 4.25 -24.26 24.83
C SER A 416 4.51 -24.36 23.33
N LEU A 417 4.89 -23.25 22.69
CA LEU A 417 5.25 -23.19 21.27
C LEU A 417 6.64 -23.80 21.00
N VAL A 418 7.52 -23.86 22.01
CA VAL A 418 8.92 -24.28 21.84
C VAL A 418 9.02 -25.78 21.58
N GLY A 419 9.39 -26.16 20.35
CA GLY A 419 9.57 -27.57 19.96
C GLY A 419 8.26 -28.35 19.93
N ARG A 420 7.14 -27.66 19.75
CA ARG A 420 5.83 -28.25 19.54
C ARG A 420 5.84 -29.16 18.30
N ARG A 421 5.33 -30.38 18.43
CA ARG A 421 5.09 -31.25 17.27
C ARG A 421 3.86 -30.77 16.50
N VAL A 422 3.95 -30.82 15.16
CA VAL A 422 2.84 -30.59 14.25
C VAL A 422 2.39 -31.95 13.69
N PRO A 423 1.30 -32.56 14.22
CA PRO A 423 0.88 -33.90 13.84
C PRO A 423 0.14 -33.99 12.50
N GLY A 424 0.04 -32.90 11.75
CA GLY A 424 -0.73 -32.81 10.49
C GLY A 424 -0.03 -31.93 9.45
N LEU A 425 -0.82 -31.29 8.59
CA LEU A 425 -0.29 -30.40 7.55
C LEU A 425 0.46 -29.21 8.15
N THR A 426 1.56 -28.88 7.51
CA THR A 426 2.47 -27.80 7.87
C THR A 426 2.35 -26.65 6.87
N LEU A 427 3.05 -25.55 7.10
CA LEU A 427 3.14 -24.46 6.13
C LEU A 427 3.74 -24.90 4.79
N ARG A 428 4.54 -25.98 4.77
CA ARG A 428 5.08 -26.55 3.53
C ARG A 428 3.98 -27.06 2.61
N ASP A 429 2.89 -27.55 3.19
CA ASP A 429 1.78 -28.17 2.47
C ASP A 429 0.76 -27.14 1.94
N CYS A 430 0.88 -25.88 2.33
CA CYS A 430 0.08 -24.80 1.78
C CYS A 430 0.38 -24.59 0.28
N GLU A 431 -0.62 -24.11 -0.48
CA GLU A 431 -0.46 -23.80 -1.92
C GLU A 431 0.75 -22.89 -2.20
N TRP A 432 1.05 -21.98 -1.29
CA TRP A 432 2.16 -21.04 -1.38
C TRP A 432 3.48 -21.58 -0.79
N GLY A 433 3.46 -22.66 0.00
CA GLY A 433 4.61 -23.15 0.78
C GLY A 433 5.82 -23.52 -0.08
N GLY A 434 5.58 -24.08 -1.27
CA GLY A 434 6.63 -24.41 -2.24
C GLY A 434 7.39 -23.20 -2.81
N ARG A 435 6.81 -21.99 -2.74
CA ARG A 435 7.39 -20.76 -3.30
C ARG A 435 8.40 -20.07 -2.39
N VAL A 436 8.43 -20.44 -1.11
CA VAL A 436 9.22 -19.78 -0.07
C VAL A 436 10.72 -19.95 -0.30
N LYS A 437 11.15 -21.16 -0.68
CA LYS A 437 12.57 -21.46 -0.88
C LYS A 437 13.15 -20.60 -2.00
N GLY A 438 14.30 -19.99 -1.74
CA GLY A 438 15.00 -19.15 -2.71
C GLY A 438 14.62 -17.67 -2.67
N LYS A 439 13.55 -17.28 -1.96
CA LYS A 439 13.16 -15.87 -1.77
C LYS A 439 14.08 -15.20 -0.74
N MET A 440 14.20 -13.88 -0.79
CA MET A 440 14.91 -13.09 0.23
C MET A 440 14.02 -12.87 1.46
N PHE A 441 12.72 -12.69 1.22
CA PHE A 441 11.70 -12.49 2.23
C PHE A 441 10.38 -13.15 1.80
N TYR A 442 9.65 -13.68 2.77
CA TYR A 442 8.30 -14.19 2.59
C TYR A 442 7.44 -13.87 3.81
N LEU A 443 6.21 -13.45 3.59
CA LEU A 443 5.15 -13.29 4.58
C LEU A 443 3.91 -14.00 4.06
N ALA A 444 3.24 -14.72 4.94
CA ALA A 444 1.94 -15.32 4.72
C ALA A 444 1.02 -14.97 5.89
N VAL A 445 -0.22 -14.58 5.57
CA VAL A 445 -1.25 -14.22 6.54
C VAL A 445 -2.51 -15.00 6.20
N SER A 446 -2.98 -15.86 7.12
CA SER A 446 -4.31 -16.45 7.09
C SER A 446 -5.34 -15.39 7.43
N VAL A 447 -6.20 -15.04 6.47
CA VAL A 447 -7.27 -14.05 6.70
C VAL A 447 -8.49 -14.69 7.34
N LYS A 448 -8.65 -16.01 7.19
CA LYS A 448 -9.72 -16.80 7.81
C LYS A 448 -9.83 -16.59 9.33
N ASP A 449 -8.69 -16.51 10.02
CA ASP A 449 -8.62 -16.36 11.48
C ASP A 449 -8.60 -14.90 11.94
N LEU A 450 -8.36 -13.95 11.02
CA LEU A 450 -8.30 -12.51 11.29
C LEU A 450 -9.65 -11.82 11.06
N ALA A 451 -10.46 -12.30 10.11
CA ALA A 451 -11.64 -11.62 9.60
C ALA A 451 -12.82 -11.53 10.60
N ALA A 452 -12.95 -12.45 11.56
CA ALA A 452 -14.14 -12.53 12.40
C ALA A 452 -14.11 -11.61 13.64
N LYS A 453 -12.93 -11.34 14.23
CA LYS A 453 -12.81 -10.57 15.49
C LYS A 453 -12.10 -9.22 15.31
N THR A 454 -11.13 -9.12 14.39
CA THR A 454 -10.29 -7.91 14.24
C THR A 454 -10.98 -6.80 13.43
N ALA A 455 -11.84 -7.15 12.48
CA ALA A 455 -12.54 -6.16 11.64
C ALA A 455 -13.51 -5.26 12.43
N PHE A 456 -14.09 -5.77 13.53
CA PHE A 456 -14.97 -5.00 14.42
C PHE A 456 -14.19 -4.11 15.41
N ALA A 457 -12.99 -4.52 15.84
CA ALA A 457 -12.21 -3.79 16.84
C ALA A 457 -11.37 -2.63 16.27
N SER A 458 -11.12 -2.61 14.95
CA SER A 458 -10.16 -1.69 14.30
C SER A 458 -10.80 -0.57 13.47
N GLY A 459 -12.13 -0.38 13.54
CA GLY A 459 -12.82 0.62 12.71
C GLY A 459 -12.95 0.22 11.22
N MET A 460 -12.53 -0.99 10.86
CA MET A 460 -12.56 -1.55 9.51
C MET A 460 -13.87 -2.27 9.16
N ALA A 461 -14.99 -1.89 9.79
CA ALA A 461 -16.29 -2.54 9.59
C ALA A 461 -16.73 -2.54 8.13
N ARG A 462 -16.42 -1.47 7.36
CA ARG A 462 -16.77 -1.35 5.93
C ARG A 462 -16.05 -2.36 5.03
N VAL A 463 -14.86 -2.84 5.41
CA VAL A 463 -14.09 -3.83 4.63
C VAL A 463 -14.29 -5.27 5.12
N ALA A 464 -15.04 -5.47 6.20
CA ALA A 464 -15.30 -6.79 6.77
C ALA A 464 -15.93 -7.78 5.78
N PRO A 465 -16.93 -7.41 4.94
CA PRO A 465 -17.49 -8.35 3.94
C PRO A 465 -16.43 -8.83 2.93
N VAL A 466 -15.54 -7.93 2.53
CA VAL A 466 -14.46 -8.23 1.59
C VAL A 466 -13.41 -9.16 2.23
N LEU A 467 -13.09 -8.94 3.51
CA LEU A 467 -12.21 -9.84 4.27
C LEU A 467 -12.83 -11.25 4.44
N GLN A 468 -14.15 -11.39 4.47
CA GLN A 468 -14.80 -12.71 4.55
C GLN A 468 -14.62 -13.55 3.27
N LEU A 469 -14.42 -12.91 2.12
CA LEU A 469 -14.09 -13.60 0.86
C LEU A 469 -12.63 -14.06 0.81
N SER A 470 -11.78 -13.45 1.61
CA SER A 470 -10.35 -13.67 1.58
C SER A 470 -9.97 -14.99 2.24
N ASP A 471 -9.00 -15.68 1.68
CA ASP A 471 -8.43 -16.89 2.25
C ASP A 471 -7.09 -16.57 2.92
N TYR A 472 -6.11 -16.13 2.14
CA TYR A 472 -4.81 -15.71 2.63
C TYR A 472 -4.22 -14.56 1.81
N VAL A 473 -3.23 -13.90 2.40
CA VAL A 473 -2.36 -12.92 1.74
C VAL A 473 -0.93 -13.45 1.79
N THR A 474 -0.20 -13.33 0.69
CA THR A 474 1.26 -13.54 0.68
C THR A 474 1.97 -12.27 0.23
N VAL A 475 3.14 -12.01 0.79
CA VAL A 475 4.05 -10.95 0.34
C VAL A 475 5.44 -11.56 0.22
N GLU A 476 6.08 -11.40 -0.93
CA GLU A 476 7.38 -11.99 -1.20
C GLU A 476 8.31 -11.01 -1.92
N SER A 477 9.61 -11.19 -1.71
CA SER A 477 10.63 -10.58 -2.55
C SER A 477 11.66 -11.63 -2.97
N ALA A 478 11.80 -11.84 -4.27
CA ALA A 478 12.71 -12.86 -4.80
C ALA A 478 14.18 -12.42 -4.80
N ASP A 479 14.43 -11.12 -4.97
CA ASP A 479 15.75 -10.55 -5.16
C ASP A 479 16.04 -9.35 -4.25
N GLY A 480 15.08 -8.92 -3.42
CA GLY A 480 15.20 -7.74 -2.58
C GLY A 480 14.99 -6.43 -3.35
N LYS A 481 14.60 -6.48 -4.63
CA LYS A 481 14.32 -5.30 -5.45
C LYS A 481 12.83 -5.15 -5.66
N LYS A 482 12.13 -6.21 -6.06
CA LYS A 482 10.68 -6.16 -6.26
C LYS A 482 9.95 -6.82 -5.11
N VAL A 483 8.79 -6.28 -4.77
CA VAL A 483 7.85 -6.89 -3.83
C VAL A 483 6.63 -7.34 -4.62
N ARG A 484 6.20 -8.57 -4.41
CA ARG A 484 4.97 -9.11 -4.96
C ARG A 484 4.06 -9.49 -3.81
N MET A 485 2.85 -8.95 -3.82
CA MET A 485 1.78 -9.31 -2.91
C MET A 485 0.68 -10.02 -3.69
N GLU A 486 0.22 -11.16 -3.18
CA GLU A 486 -0.96 -11.84 -3.70
C GLU A 486 -2.02 -11.91 -2.61
N TRP A 487 -3.19 -11.35 -2.90
CA TRP A 487 -4.36 -11.45 -2.06
C TRP A 487 -5.32 -12.47 -2.65
N VAL A 488 -5.47 -13.62 -2.00
CA VAL A 488 -6.14 -14.79 -2.57
C VAL A 488 -7.51 -14.99 -1.94
N MET A 489 -8.52 -15.19 -2.79
CA MET A 489 -9.94 -15.33 -2.44
C MET A 489 -10.34 -16.79 -2.28
N LYS A 490 -11.24 -17.11 -1.36
CA LYS A 490 -11.77 -18.47 -1.12
C LYS A 490 -12.32 -19.12 -2.39
N ASP A 491 -13.06 -18.37 -3.22
CA ASP A 491 -13.47 -18.85 -4.54
C ASP A 491 -12.33 -18.61 -5.54
N ARG A 492 -11.63 -19.69 -5.89
CA ARG A 492 -10.50 -19.66 -6.84
C ARG A 492 -10.93 -19.54 -8.30
N LYS A 493 -12.22 -19.73 -8.62
CA LYS A 493 -12.71 -19.88 -9.99
C LYS A 493 -13.32 -18.61 -10.57
N LYS A 494 -13.53 -17.59 -9.74
CA LYS A 494 -14.10 -16.31 -10.17
C LYS A 494 -13.07 -15.21 -10.04
N ASN A 495 -13.09 -14.26 -10.99
CA ASN A 495 -12.33 -13.03 -10.87
C ASN A 495 -12.66 -12.32 -9.54
N VAL A 496 -11.66 -11.73 -8.89
CA VAL A 496 -11.82 -11.01 -7.63
C VAL A 496 -12.90 -9.93 -7.71
N LEU A 497 -12.91 -9.13 -8.79
CA LEU A 497 -13.90 -8.05 -8.95
C LEU A 497 -15.33 -8.60 -8.99
N ARG A 498 -15.54 -9.73 -9.66
CA ARG A 498 -16.85 -10.42 -9.72
C ARG A 498 -17.31 -10.92 -8.36
N GLN A 499 -16.37 -11.25 -7.47
CA GLN A 499 -16.71 -11.67 -6.10
C GLN A 499 -17.11 -10.48 -5.24
N PHE A 500 -16.51 -9.30 -5.44
CA PHE A 500 -16.84 -8.09 -4.67
C PHE A 500 -18.21 -7.53 -5.01
N THR A 501 -18.65 -7.67 -6.25
CA THR A 501 -19.93 -7.14 -6.71
C THR A 501 -21.11 -8.09 -6.50
N ALA A 502 -20.87 -9.29 -5.96
CA ALA A 502 -21.92 -10.28 -5.67
C ALA A 502 -22.62 -10.06 -4.31
N PHE A 503 -22.20 -9.05 -3.55
CA PHE A 503 -22.73 -8.69 -2.23
C PHE A 503 -23.91 -7.72 -2.30
#